data_AF-A0A1M7QXN1-F1
#
_entry.id   AF-A0A1M7QXN1-F1
#
_cell.length_a   1.000
_cell.length_b   1.000
_cell.length_c   1.000
_cell.angle_alpha   90.00
_cell.angle_beta   90.00
_cell.angle_gamma   90.00
#
_symmetry.space_group_name_H-M   'P 1'
#
loop_
_entity.id
_entity.type
_entity.pdbx_description
1 polymer ?
#
loop_
_entity_poly.entity_id
_entity_poly.type
_entity_poly.pdbx_seq_one_letter_code
_entity_poly.pdbx_strand_id
1 'polypeptide(L)'
;MFATIIKRDLWLVDAASAARPKDIRIEIGFPRPTGSDEEAACSVLIRGLMSDAIDIHGSDSLSAMQCAMKFAESELEALPETMAVQWPGGEAYFYQP
;
A
#
# COMPACT_ATOMS: atom_id res chain seq x y z
N MET A 1 2.49 -9.92 15.64
CA MET A 1 1.25 -9.28 15.14
C MET A 1 1.67 -7.99 14.46
N PHE A 2 1.32 -7.78 13.19
CA PHE A 2 1.63 -6.55 12.46
C PHE A 2 0.80 -5.41 13.06
N ALA A 3 1.41 -4.55 13.89
CA ALA A 3 0.70 -3.43 14.51
C ALA A 3 0.50 -2.33 13.46
N THR A 4 -0.66 -2.37 12.80
CA THR A 4 -1.01 -1.51 11.67
C THR A 4 -1.78 -0.27 12.13
N ILE A 5 -1.42 0.89 11.60
CA ILE A 5 -2.19 2.14 11.79
C ILE A 5 -3.14 2.42 10.61
N ILE A 6 -2.76 2.05 9.38
CA ILE A 6 -3.61 2.18 8.19
C ILE A 6 -3.92 0.80 7.63
N LYS A 7 -5.22 0.50 7.47
CA LYS A 7 -5.69 -0.67 6.75
C LYS A 7 -6.67 -0.23 5.68
N ARG A 8 -6.47 -0.70 4.45
CA ARG A 8 -7.34 -0.37 3.33
C ARG A 8 -7.58 -1.61 2.48
N ASP A 9 -8.83 -2.07 2.49
CA ASP A 9 -9.31 -3.14 1.63
C ASP A 9 -9.65 -2.58 0.25
N LEU A 10 -9.13 -3.22 -0.80
CA LEU A 10 -9.30 -2.83 -2.19
C LEU A 10 -9.50 -4.08 -3.06
N TRP A 11 -9.96 -3.83 -4.27
CA TRP A 11 -10.08 -4.84 -5.31
C TRP A 11 -9.10 -4.58 -6.43
N LEU A 12 -8.50 -5.66 -6.92
CA LEU A 12 -7.74 -5.69 -8.15
C LEU A 12 -8.59 -6.37 -9.22
N VAL A 13 -8.90 -5.63 -10.28
CA VAL A 13 -9.70 -6.12 -11.41
C VAL A 13 -8.85 -6.16 -12.67
N ASP A 14 -9.07 -7.17 -13.50
CA ASP A 14 -8.51 -7.24 -14.84
C ASP A 14 -9.50 -6.58 -15.81
N ALA A 15 -9.08 -5.50 -16.47
CA ALA A 15 -9.91 -4.71 -17.37
C ALA A 15 -10.36 -5.51 -18.61
N ALA A 16 -9.64 -6.58 -18.98
CA ALA A 16 -9.97 -7.42 -20.13
C ALA A 16 -10.87 -8.61 -19.77
N SER A 17 -11.12 -8.87 -18.49
CA SER A 17 -11.78 -10.09 -18.02
C SER A 17 -12.97 -9.79 -17.12
N ALA A 18 -14.08 -10.49 -17.36
CA ALA A 18 -15.21 -10.53 -16.42
C ALA A 18 -14.93 -11.42 -15.18
N ALA A 19 -13.67 -11.81 -14.96
CA ALA A 19 -13.27 -12.57 -13.79
C ALA A 19 -13.57 -11.80 -12.50
N ARG A 20 -13.83 -12.57 -11.44
CA ARG A 20 -14.09 -12.01 -10.12
C ARG A 20 -12.91 -11.12 -9.67
N PRO A 21 -13.17 -9.93 -9.10
CA PRO A 21 -12.14 -9.10 -8.50
C PRO A 21 -11.31 -9.88 -7.46
N LYS A 22 -9.99 -9.66 -7.46
CA LYS A 22 -9.08 -10.21 -6.44
C LYS A 22 -9.01 -9.24 -5.26
N ASP A 23 -9.26 -9.75 -4.05
CA ASP A 23 -9.11 -8.95 -2.84
C ASP A 23 -7.62 -8.66 -2.56
N ILE A 24 -7.29 -7.39 -2.38
CA ILE A 24 -5.99 -6.92 -1.92
C ILE A 24 -6.16 -6.01 -0.68
N ARG A 25 -5.13 -5.91 0.16
CA ARG A 25 -5.17 -5.05 1.34
C ARG A 25 -3.86 -4.33 1.56
N ILE A 26 -3.90 -3.00 1.63
CA ILE A 26 -2.77 -2.20 2.10
C ILE A 26 -2.77 -2.21 3.63
N GLU A 27 -1.62 -2.51 4.21
CA GLU A 27 -1.36 -2.41 5.64
C GLU A 27 -0.08 -1.58 5.88
N ILE A 28 -0.21 -0.44 6.57
CA ILE A 28 0.94 0.38 6.98
C ILE A 28 1.07 0.36 8.51
N GLY A 29 2.23 -0.05 8.99
CA GLY A 29 2.60 -0.13 10.40
C GLY A 29 2.74 1.24 11.07
N PHE A 30 2.74 1.25 12.40
CA PHE A 30 3.16 2.44 13.14
C PHE A 30 4.64 2.78 12.83
N PRO A 31 5.00 4.07 12.76
CA PRO A 31 6.39 4.47 12.67
C PRO A 31 7.15 3.98 13.91
N ARG A 32 8.36 3.46 13.69
CA ARG A 32 9.25 2.98 14.75
C ARG A 32 10.62 3.62 14.57
N PRO A 33 11.28 4.06 15.66
CA PRO A 33 12.65 4.54 15.58
C PRO A 33 13.58 3.41 15.10
N THR A 34 14.54 3.71 14.23
CA THR A 34 15.50 2.73 13.67
C THR A 34 16.82 2.68 14.44
N GLY A 35 17.01 3.55 15.44
CA GLY A 35 18.17 3.58 16.33
C GLY A 35 19.30 4.53 15.90
N SER A 36 19.17 5.17 14.74
CA SER A 36 19.99 6.29 14.25
C SER A 36 19.29 7.61 14.55
N ASP A 37 20.08 8.67 14.81
CA ASP A 37 19.66 10.05 15.09
C ASP A 37 18.38 10.48 14.35
N GLU A 38 17.23 10.35 15.04
CA GLU A 38 15.89 10.78 14.59
C GLU A 38 15.22 9.96 13.47
N GLU A 39 15.93 9.04 12.81
CA GLU A 39 15.37 8.20 11.76
C GLU A 39 14.26 7.26 12.25
N ALA A 40 13.26 7.07 11.40
CA ALA A 40 12.16 6.14 11.65
C ALA A 40 11.85 5.29 10.42
N ALA A 41 11.18 4.17 10.65
CA ALA A 41 10.67 3.31 9.61
C ALA A 41 9.20 2.95 9.84
N CYS A 42 8.46 2.83 8.75
CA CYS A 42 7.11 2.30 8.69
C CYS A 42 7.10 1.03 7.85
N SER A 43 6.62 -0.06 8.43
CA SER A 43 6.44 -1.30 7.68
C SER A 43 5.25 -1.19 6.72
N VAL A 44 5.39 -1.61 5.47
CA VAL A 44 4.32 -1.64 4.46
C VAL A 44 4.15 -3.05 3.94
N LEU A 45 2.90 -3.50 3.83
CA LEU A 45 2.54 -4.75 3.19
C LEU A 45 1.28 -4.56 2.35
N ILE A 46 1.32 -4.96 1.08
CA ILE A 46 0.13 -5.05 0.23
C ILE A 46 -0.23 -6.53 0.06
N ARG A 47 -1.14 -7.03 0.91
CA ARG A 47 -1.59 -8.42 0.85
C ARG A 47 -2.21 -8.71 -0.50
N GLY A 48 -1.82 -9.84 -1.09
CA GLY A 48 -2.24 -10.25 -2.42
C GLY A 48 -1.33 -9.76 -3.55
N LEU A 49 -0.40 -8.84 -3.29
CA LEU A 49 0.62 -8.37 -4.25
C LEU A 49 2.04 -8.62 -3.77
N MET A 50 2.31 -8.46 -2.48
CA MET A 50 3.62 -8.66 -1.86
C MET A 50 3.64 -9.95 -1.02
N SER A 51 4.78 -10.64 -0.97
CA SER A 51 4.98 -11.81 -0.10
C SER A 51 5.19 -11.42 1.36
N ASP A 52 5.95 -10.35 1.58
CA ASP A 52 6.44 -9.93 2.89
C ASP A 52 6.31 -8.42 3.08
N ALA A 53 6.29 -8.01 4.35
CA ALA A 53 6.30 -6.60 4.69
C ALA A 53 7.72 -6.03 4.48
N ILE A 54 7.81 -4.80 4.01
CA ILE A 54 9.08 -4.08 3.87
C ILE A 54 9.07 -2.84 4.77
N ASP A 55 10.23 -2.50 5.32
CA ASP A 55 10.38 -1.27 6.10
C ASP A 55 10.74 -0.11 5.17
N ILE A 56 9.93 0.94 5.21
CA ILE A 56 10.15 2.19 4.48
C ILE A 56 10.67 3.23 5.46
N HIS A 57 11.84 3.78 5.17
CA HIS A 57 12.56 4.70 6.04
C HIS A 57 12.24 6.16 5.73
N GLY A 58 12.32 7.01 6.74
CA GLY A 58 12.30 8.45 6.62
C GLY A 58 13.18 9.10 7.69
N SER A 59 13.46 10.39 7.48
CA SER A 59 14.27 11.21 8.39
C SER A 59 13.67 11.35 9.79
N ASP A 60 12.36 11.15 9.92
CA ASP A 60 11.60 11.19 11.16
C ASP A 60 10.32 10.34 11.00
N SER A 61 9.52 10.23 12.05
CA SER A 61 8.28 9.42 12.05
C SER A 61 7.24 9.87 11.02
N LEU A 62 7.08 11.17 10.81
CA LEU A 62 6.13 11.71 9.84
C LEU A 62 6.64 11.45 8.41
N SER A 63 7.92 11.71 8.17
CA SER A 63 8.62 11.43 6.92
C SER A 63 8.52 9.95 6.55
N ALA A 64 8.78 9.03 7.48
CA ALA A 64 8.66 7.59 7.25
C ALA A 64 7.24 7.17 6.88
N MET A 65 6.22 7.76 7.53
CA MET A 65 4.82 7.50 7.21
C MET A 65 4.43 8.04 5.84
N GLN A 66 4.89 9.23 5.47
CA GLN A 66 4.66 9.79 4.13
C GLN A 66 5.32 8.95 3.05
N CYS A 67 6.57 8.54 3.25
CA CYS A 67 7.28 7.63 2.35
C CYS A 67 6.55 6.29 2.20
N ALA A 68 6.07 5.72 3.31
CA ALA A 68 5.31 4.47 3.30
C ALA A 68 3.99 4.57 2.51
N MET A 69 3.25 5.66 2.65
CA MET A 69 2.02 5.90 1.88
C MET A 69 2.33 6.05 0.39
N LYS A 70 3.34 6.86 0.04
CA LYS A 70 3.78 7.04 -1.36
C LYS A 70 4.26 5.74 -1.99
N PHE A 71 5.01 4.93 -1.24
CA PHE A 71 5.45 3.63 -1.70
C PHE A 71 4.25 2.72 -2.00
N ALA A 72 3.28 2.64 -1.08
CA ALA A 72 2.09 1.82 -1.30
C ALA A 72 1.29 2.27 -2.54
N GLU A 73 1.16 3.58 -2.75
CA GLU A 73 0.51 4.14 -3.94
C GLU A 73 1.31 3.84 -5.22
N SER A 74 2.63 4.02 -5.21
CA SER A 74 3.47 3.75 -6.38
C SER A 74 3.46 2.28 -6.79
N GLU A 75 3.42 1.35 -5.85
CA GLU A 75 3.31 -0.09 -6.17
C GLU A 75 1.98 -0.42 -6.85
N LEU A 76 0.89 0.29 -6.49
CA LEU A 76 -0.41 0.13 -7.12
C LEU A 76 -0.48 0.83 -8.48
N GLU A 77 0.17 1.99 -8.65
CA GLU A 77 0.28 2.69 -9.94
C GLU A 77 1.18 1.94 -10.94
N ALA A 78 2.18 1.19 -10.44
CA ALA A 78 3.09 0.39 -11.26
C ALA A 78 2.50 -0.94 -11.75
N LEU A 79 1.24 -1.25 -11.39
CA LEU A 79 0.54 -2.42 -11.91
C LEU A 79 0.39 -2.32 -13.44
N PRO A 80 0.31 -3.45 -14.15
CA PRO A 80 0.08 -3.44 -15.59
C PRO A 80 -1.16 -2.63 -15.96
N GLU A 81 -1.14 -1.93 -17.10
CA GLU A 81 -2.29 -1.12 -17.58
C GLU A 81 -3.57 -1.93 -17.78
N THR A 82 -3.46 -3.26 -17.91
CA THR A 82 -4.60 -4.19 -17.99
C THR A 82 -5.26 -4.43 -16.63
N MET A 83 -4.68 -3.96 -15.53
CA MET A 83 -5.23 -4.08 -14.19
C MET A 83 -5.67 -2.71 -13.67
N ALA A 84 -6.80 -2.70 -12.97
CA ALA A 84 -7.27 -1.51 -12.27
C ALA A 84 -7.50 -1.81 -10.79
N VAL A 85 -7.24 -0.81 -9.96
CA VAL A 85 -7.49 -0.86 -8.51
C VAL A 85 -8.80 -0.13 -8.22
N GLN A 86 -9.68 -0.79 -7.48
CA GLN A 86 -11.01 -0.29 -7.14
C GLN A 86 -11.26 -0.38 -5.63
N TRP A 87 -12.15 0.46 -5.14
CA TRP A 87 -12.77 0.29 -3.84
C TRP A 87 -13.68 -0.95 -3.84
N PRO A 88 -13.97 -1.56 -2.67
CA PRO A 88 -14.94 -2.66 -2.57
C PRO A 88 -16.40 -2.34 -2.97
N GLY A 89 -16.67 -1.14 -3.47
CA GLY A 89 -17.93 -0.74 -4.12
C GLY A 89 -17.85 -0.68 -5.65
N GLY A 90 -16.67 -0.92 -6.24
CA GLY A 90 -16.41 -0.85 -7.67
C GLY A 90 -15.94 0.52 -8.17
N GLU A 91 -15.91 1.55 -7.32
CA GLU A 91 -15.36 2.85 -7.70
C GLU A 91 -13.84 2.77 -7.93
N ALA A 92 -13.32 3.51 -8.92
CA ALA A 92 -11.88 3.58 -9.15
C ALA A 92 -11.15 4.13 -7.93
N TYR A 93 -10.05 3.49 -7.54
CA TYR A 93 -9.22 3.94 -6.43
C TYR A 93 -8.41 5.18 -6.77
N PHE A 94 -7.84 5.21 -7.98
CA PHE A 94 -7.15 6.37 -8.52
C PHE A 94 -8.10 7.21 -9.36
N TYR A 95 -8.01 8.53 -9.19
CA TYR A 95 -8.75 9.47 -10.04
C TYR A 95 -8.05 9.56 -11.40
N GLN A 96 -8.72 9.16 -12.47
CA GLN A 96 -8.25 9.45 -13.83
C GLN A 96 -8.69 10.88 -14.18
N PRO A 97 -7.77 11.81 -14.50
CA PRO A 97 -8.11 13.15 -14.97
C PRO A 97 -8.81 13.14 -16.34
#